data_AF-A0A6H9GWN4-F1
#
_entry.id   AF-A0A6H9GWN4-F1
#
_cell.length_a   1.000
_cell.length_b   1.000
_cell.length_c   1.000
_cell.angle_alpha   90.00
_cell.angle_beta   90.00
_cell.angle_gamma   90.00
#
_symmetry.space_group_name_H-M   'P 1'
#
loop_
_entity.id
_entity.type
_entity.pdbx_description
1 polymer ?
#
loop_
_entity_poly.entity_id
_entity_poly.type
_entity_poly.pdbx_seq_one_letter_code
_entity_poly.pdbx_strand_id
1 'polypeptide(L)'
;MVLVNLLAQDRIVSKVNFSQLIADLEALKQIIPDDKITKKHHEELADQLFKMWNTAFNLTPELLNLSLEEISEIDKHYFYINLLILDCQKVAVNISPTVWQEIEDRMLRVP
;
A
#
# COMPACT_ATOMS: atom_id res chain seq x y z
N MET A 1 11.80 3.39 -4.20
CA MET A 1 12.52 3.04 -2.95
C MET A 1 11.96 3.69 -1.70
N VAL A 2 11.68 5.00 -1.70
CA VAL A 2 11.16 5.71 -0.51
C VAL A 2 9.99 4.95 0.14
N LEU A 3 9.02 4.51 -0.65
CA LEU A 3 7.87 3.74 -0.16
C LEU A 3 8.25 2.43 0.55
N VAL A 4 9.14 1.62 -0.02
CA VAL A 4 9.55 0.33 0.57
C VAL A 4 10.28 0.54 1.90
N ASN A 5 11.11 1.58 1.97
CA ASN A 5 11.81 1.94 3.20
C ASN A 5 10.87 2.39 4.30
N LEU A 6 9.81 3.15 3.96
CA LEU A 6 8.76 3.53 4.92
C LEU A 6 8.03 2.30 5.45
N LEU A 7 7.59 1.41 4.55
CA LEU A 7 6.91 0.16 4.93
C LEU A 7 7.77 -0.75 5.83
N ALA A 8 9.08 -0.80 5.59
CA ALA A 8 10.02 -1.55 6.41
C ALA A 8 10.16 -0.97 7.84
N GLN A 9 10.02 0.35 8.00
CA GLN A 9 10.12 1.04 9.28
C GLN A 9 8.85 0.90 10.12
N ASP A 10 7.68 0.96 9.48
CA ASP A 10 6.38 0.96 10.17
C ASP A 10 5.99 -0.40 10.77
N ARG A 11 6.65 -1.50 10.37
CA ARG A 11 6.42 -2.88 10.84
C ARG A 11 4.99 -3.41 10.65
N ILE A 12 4.13 -2.69 9.95
CA ILE A 12 2.74 -3.07 9.65
C ILE A 12 2.72 -4.40 8.88
N VAL A 13 3.64 -4.58 7.93
CA VAL A 13 3.75 -5.81 7.12
C VAL A 13 4.99 -6.61 7.53
N SER A 14 4.99 -7.10 8.77
CA SER A 14 6.16 -7.73 9.42
C SER A 14 6.65 -9.04 8.78
N LYS A 15 5.86 -9.66 7.89
CA LYS A 15 6.20 -10.92 7.23
C LYS A 15 6.95 -10.74 5.91
N VAL A 16 7.09 -9.51 5.42
CA VAL A 16 7.75 -9.21 4.14
C VAL A 16 9.27 -9.19 4.34
N ASN A 17 10.01 -9.87 3.45
CA ASN A 17 11.45 -9.72 3.38
C ASN A 17 11.82 -8.44 2.61
N PHE A 18 11.80 -7.31 3.31
CA PHE A 18 12.08 -6.00 2.70
C PHE A 18 13.49 -5.88 2.12
N SER A 19 14.49 -6.55 2.72
CA SER A 19 15.86 -6.55 2.20
C SER A 19 15.93 -7.17 0.80
N GLN A 20 15.21 -8.28 0.58
CA GLN A 20 15.12 -8.90 -0.74
C GLN A 20 14.35 -8.02 -1.73
N LEU A 21 13.19 -7.49 -1.34
CA LEU A 21 12.39 -6.63 -2.20
C LEU A 21 13.15 -5.37 -2.65
N ILE A 22 13.93 -4.75 -1.76
CA ILE A 22 14.79 -3.61 -2.10
C ILE A 22 15.85 -4.02 -3.14
N ALA A 23 16.52 -5.14 -2.93
CA ALA A 23 17.54 -5.63 -3.86
C ALA A 23 16.96 -5.92 -5.25
N ASP A 24 15.77 -6.54 -5.31
CA ASP A 24 15.09 -6.88 -6.56
C ASP A 24 14.66 -5.61 -7.33
N LEU A 25 14.13 -4.61 -6.61
CA LEU A 25 13.75 -3.32 -7.21
C LEU A 25 14.96 -2.53 -7.74
N GLU A 26 16.09 -2.58 -7.05
CA GLU A 26 17.33 -1.96 -7.52
C GLU A 26 17.89 -2.67 -8.75
N ALA A 27 17.85 -4.00 -8.77
CA ALA A 27 18.21 -4.78 -9.95
C ALA A 27 17.32 -4.43 -11.15
N LEU A 28 15.99 -4.33 -10.94
CA LEU A 28 15.05 -3.95 -11.99
C LEU A 28 15.37 -2.55 -12.55
N LYS A 29 15.69 -1.59 -11.67
CA LYS A 29 16.02 -0.21 -12.07
C LYS A 29 17.19 -0.14 -13.05
N GLN A 30 18.20 -1.00 -12.89
CA GLN A 30 19.36 -1.04 -13.79
C GLN A 30 19.03 -1.52 -15.22
N ILE A 31 17.87 -2.17 -15.39
CA ILE A 31 17.44 -2.75 -16.67
C ILE A 31 16.53 -1.77 -17.44
N ILE A 32 16.08 -0.68 -16.81
CA ILE A 32 15.21 0.33 -17.43
C ILE A 32 16.03 1.13 -18.47
N PRO A 33 15.70 1.06 -19.77
CA PRO A 33 16.43 1.80 -20.80
C PRO A 33 16.25 3.31 -20.66
N ASP A 34 17.34 4.07 -20.82
CA ASP A 34 17.30 5.53 -21.01
C ASP A 34 16.54 5.82 -22.33
N ASP A 35 15.32 6.32 -22.17
CA ASP A 35 14.66 7.30 -23.06
C ASP A 35 13.95 6.82 -24.33
N LYS A 36 13.99 5.53 -24.70
CA LYS A 36 13.22 4.99 -25.86
C LYS A 36 12.51 3.67 -25.60
N ILE A 37 11.82 3.58 -24.48
CA ILE A 37 11.04 2.41 -24.13
C ILE A 37 9.78 2.35 -25.02
N THR A 38 9.61 1.26 -25.77
CA THR A 38 8.37 1.04 -26.51
C THR A 38 7.22 0.76 -25.54
N LYS A 39 5.97 1.00 -25.95
CA LYS A 39 4.79 0.67 -25.14
C LYS A 39 4.85 -0.76 -24.56
N LYS A 40 5.31 -1.72 -25.37
CA LYS A 40 5.48 -3.12 -24.97
C LYS A 40 6.48 -3.28 -23.80
N HIS A 41 7.63 -2.61 -23.85
CA HIS A 41 8.59 -2.69 -22.74
C HIS A 41 8.06 -2.01 -21.47
N HIS A 42 7.23 -0.96 -21.61
CA HIS A 42 6.54 -0.36 -20.47
C HIS A 42 5.54 -1.34 -19.82
N GLU A 43 4.76 -2.06 -20.64
CA GLU A 43 3.83 -3.10 -20.17
C GLU A 43 4.59 -4.24 -19.46
N GLU A 44 5.69 -4.73 -20.06
CA GLU A 44 6.53 -5.78 -19.46
C GLU A 44 7.15 -5.33 -18.12
N LEU A 45 7.60 -4.08 -18.02
CA LEU A 45 8.13 -3.51 -16.79
C LEU A 45 7.03 -3.40 -15.72
N ALA A 46 5.84 -2.95 -16.10
CA ALA A 46 4.69 -2.85 -15.20
C ALA A 46 4.28 -4.24 -14.68
N ASP A 47 4.25 -5.25 -15.55
CA ASP A 47 3.95 -6.63 -15.18
C ASP A 47 4.98 -7.22 -14.22
N GLN A 48 6.28 -6.95 -14.45
CA GLN A 48 7.35 -7.39 -13.56
C GLN A 48 7.25 -6.73 -12.18
N LEU A 49 7.02 -5.40 -12.14
CA LEU A 49 6.77 -4.68 -10.90
C LEU A 49 5.57 -5.28 -10.17
N PHE A 50 4.44 -5.42 -10.85
CA PHE A 50 3.21 -5.95 -10.27
C PHE A 50 3.42 -7.35 -9.66
N LYS A 51 4.11 -8.24 -10.38
CA LYS A 51 4.45 -9.58 -9.87
C LYS A 51 5.35 -9.52 -8.62
N MET A 52 6.42 -8.72 -8.64
CA MET A 52 7.32 -8.60 -7.49
C MET A 52 6.60 -8.10 -6.24
N TRP A 53 5.78 -7.05 -6.37
CA TRP A 53 5.00 -6.54 -5.25
C TRP A 53 4.00 -7.59 -4.74
N ASN A 54 3.28 -8.27 -5.63
CA ASN A 54 2.32 -9.29 -5.21
C ASN A 54 2.98 -10.48 -4.52
N THR A 55 4.12 -10.95 -5.04
CA THR A 55 4.88 -12.01 -4.39
C THR A 55 5.42 -11.58 -3.03
N ALA A 56 6.01 -10.39 -2.93
CA ALA A 56 6.59 -9.91 -1.68
C ALA A 56 5.54 -9.71 -0.58
N PHE A 57 4.35 -9.23 -0.93
CA PHE A 57 3.26 -8.97 0.01
C PHE A 57 2.27 -10.13 0.13
N ASN A 58 2.52 -11.24 -0.57
CA ASN A 58 1.61 -12.39 -0.65
C ASN A 58 0.17 -11.98 -1.04
N LEU A 59 0.05 -11.06 -2.00
CA LEU A 59 -1.20 -10.60 -2.57
C LEU A 59 -1.58 -11.53 -3.73
N THR A 60 -2.84 -11.92 -3.80
CA THR A 60 -3.36 -12.65 -4.95
C THR A 60 -3.88 -11.64 -5.99
N PRO A 61 -3.65 -11.85 -7.30
CA PRO A 61 -4.11 -10.93 -8.34
C PRO A 61 -5.61 -10.62 -8.28
N GLU A 62 -6.41 -11.58 -7.82
CA GLU A 62 -7.85 -11.44 -7.64
C GLU A 62 -8.22 -10.36 -6.61
N LEU A 63 -7.39 -10.15 -5.57
CA LEU A 63 -7.59 -9.08 -4.59
C LEU A 63 -7.34 -7.67 -5.16
N LEU A 64 -6.68 -7.60 -6.31
CA LEU A 64 -6.25 -6.35 -6.95
C LEU A 64 -7.00 -6.06 -8.24
N ASN A 65 -7.96 -6.91 -8.61
CA ASN A 65 -8.81 -6.71 -9.78
C ASN A 65 -9.98 -5.76 -9.46
N LEU A 66 -9.64 -4.53 -9.10
CA LEU A 66 -10.59 -3.46 -8.81
C LEU A 66 -10.74 -2.54 -10.02
N SER A 67 -11.99 -2.18 -10.34
CA SER A 67 -12.29 -1.12 -11.29
C SER A 67 -11.85 0.25 -10.76
N LEU A 68 -11.69 1.23 -11.66
CA LEU A 68 -11.38 2.61 -11.26
C LEU A 68 -12.46 3.22 -10.36
N GLU A 69 -13.72 2.81 -10.54
CA GLU A 69 -14.83 3.23 -9.69
C GLU A 69 -14.69 2.66 -8.28
N GLU A 70 -14.45 1.34 -8.14
CA GLU A 70 -14.21 0.71 -6.84
C GLU A 70 -13.00 1.31 -6.11
N ILE A 71 -11.91 1.58 -6.82
CA ILE A 71 -10.73 2.26 -6.27
C ILE A 71 -11.11 3.66 -5.75
N SER A 72 -11.87 4.42 -6.55
CA SER A 72 -12.32 5.76 -6.17
C SER A 72 -13.22 5.73 -4.92
N GLU A 73 -14.14 4.77 -4.84
CA GLU A 73 -15.03 4.62 -3.70
C GLU A 73 -14.26 4.25 -2.43
N ILE A 74 -13.32 3.30 -2.53
CA ILE A 74 -12.46 2.90 -1.41
C ILE A 74 -11.63 4.09 -0.91
N ASP A 75 -11.01 4.85 -1.82
CA ASP A 75 -10.15 5.98 -1.44
C ASP A 75 -10.94 7.13 -0.82
N LYS A 76 -11.97 7.62 -1.52
CA LYS A 76 -12.73 8.83 -1.14
C LYS A 76 -13.71 8.64 0.00
N HIS A 77 -14.17 7.41 0.21
CA HIS A 77 -15.12 7.12 1.27
C HIS A 77 -14.47 6.30 2.37
N TYR A 78 -13.98 5.10 2.07
CA TYR A 78 -13.51 4.22 3.14
C TYR A 78 -12.24 4.74 3.81
N PHE A 79 -11.14 4.93 3.09
CA PHE A 79 -9.88 5.38 3.68
C PHE A 79 -9.95 6.83 4.14
N TYR A 80 -10.63 7.70 3.39
CA TYR A 80 -10.82 9.09 3.81
C TYR A 80 -11.56 9.22 5.14
N ILE A 81 -12.66 8.47 5.35
CA ILE A 81 -13.38 8.50 6.63
C ILE A 81 -12.48 8.00 7.77
N ASN A 82 -11.73 6.91 7.54
CA ASN A 82 -10.80 6.40 8.55
C ASN A 82 -9.71 7.44 8.90
N LEU A 83 -9.17 8.14 7.90
CA LEU A 83 -8.22 9.24 8.11
C LEU A 83 -8.83 10.37 8.95
N LEU A 84 -10.06 10.79 8.64
CA LEU A 84 -10.75 11.83 9.41
C LEU A 84 -10.95 11.44 10.88
N ILE A 85 -11.22 10.16 11.15
CA ILE A 85 -11.34 9.65 12.53
C ILE A 85 -10.00 9.79 13.29
N LEU A 86 -8.88 9.46 12.65
CA LEU A 86 -7.54 9.64 13.24
C LEU A 86 -7.21 11.11 13.46
N ASP A 87 -7.63 12.00 12.56
CA ASP A 87 -7.44 13.44 12.74
C ASP A 87 -8.31 13.98 13.90
N CYS A 88 -9.54 13.49 14.06
CA CYS A 88 -10.37 13.78 15.22
C CYS A 88 -9.71 13.35 16.52
N GLN A 89 -9.09 12.16 16.57
CA GLN A 89 -8.37 11.66 17.75
C GLN A 89 -7.27 12.62 18.22
N LYS A 90 -6.53 13.23 17.29
CA LYS A 90 -5.43 14.16 17.62
C LYS A 90 -5.91 15.43 18.33
N VAL A 91 -7.16 15.85 18.11
CA VAL A 91 -7.70 17.12 18.64
C VAL A 91 -8.74 16.93 19.74
N ALA A 92 -9.31 15.73 19.87
CA ALA A 92 -10.38 15.42 20.82
C ALA A 92 -9.84 15.11 22.23
N VAL A 93 -9.50 16.17 22.97
CA VAL A 93 -8.91 16.09 24.32
C VAL A 93 -9.78 15.44 25.41
N ASN A 94 -11.09 15.29 25.17
CA ASN A 94 -12.06 14.83 26.17
C ASN A 94 -12.50 13.37 26.00
N ILE A 95 -11.96 12.64 25.02
CA ILE A 95 -12.30 11.24 24.79
C ILE A 95 -11.23 10.35 25.43
N SER A 96 -11.66 9.34 26.19
CA SER A 96 -10.72 8.46 26.90
C SER A 96 -9.94 7.56 25.94
N PRO A 97 -8.72 7.13 26.31
CA PRO A 97 -7.94 6.19 25.50
C PRO A 97 -8.68 4.88 25.20
N THR A 98 -9.49 4.39 26.15
CA THR A 98 -10.28 3.16 25.97
C THR A 98 -11.33 3.31 24.87
N VAL A 99 -12.02 4.46 24.82
CA VAL A 99 -13.00 4.73 23.76
C VAL A 99 -12.32 4.85 22.40
N TRP A 100 -11.13 5.46 22.34
CA TRP A 100 -10.36 5.49 21.10
C TRP A 100 -9.94 4.10 20.62
N GLN A 101 -9.49 3.24 21.54
CA GLN A 101 -9.17 1.85 21.19
C GLN A 101 -10.38 1.10 20.61
N GLU A 102 -11.57 1.27 21.20
CA GLU A 102 -12.81 0.66 20.68
C GLU A 102 -13.19 1.18 19.29
N ILE A 103 -12.91 2.45 18.99
CA ILE A 103 -13.12 3.03 17.65
C ILE A 103 -12.11 2.42 16.68
N GLU A 104 -10.82 2.44 17.01
CA GLU A 104 -9.74 1.88 16.18
C GLU A 104 -9.94 0.39 15.91
N ASP A 105 -10.41 -0.38 16.90
CA ASP A 105 -10.72 -1.80 16.75
C ASP A 105 -11.84 -2.06 15.73
N ARG A 106 -12.64 -1.05 15.38
CA ARG A 106 -13.69 -1.13 14.36
C ARG A 106 -13.29 -0.51 13.03
N MET A 107 -12.18 0.23 12.99
CA MET A 107 -11.62 0.81 11.77
C MET A 107 -10.99 -0.28 10.89
N LEU A 108 -10.98 -0.04 9.58
CA LEU A 108 -10.38 -0.94 8.59
C LEU A 108 -10.91 -2.40 8.62
N ARG A 109 -12.13 -2.59 9.13
CA ARG A 109 -12.86 -3.87 9.07
C ARG A 109 -14.02 -3.78 8.09
N VAL A 110 -14.30 -4.91 7.42
CA VAL A 110 -15.56 -5.10 6.70
C VAL A 110 -16.66 -5.28 7.75
N PRO A 111 -17.85 -4.65 7.59
CA PRO A 111 -18.98 -4.85 8.50
C PRO A 111 -19.38 -6.31 8.69
#